data_AF-L2GPQ5-F1
#
_entry.id   AF-L2GPQ5-F1
#
_cell.length_a   1.000
_cell.length_b   1.000
_cell.length_c   1.000
_cell.angle_alpha   90.00
_cell.angle_beta   90.00
_cell.angle_gamma   90.00
#
_symmetry.space_group_name_H-M   'P 1'
#
loop_
_entity.id
_entity.type
_entity.pdbx_description
1 polymer ?
#
loop_
_entity_poly.entity_id
_entity_poly.type
_entity_poly.pdbx_seq_one_letter_code
_entity_poly.pdbx_strand_id
1 'polypeptide(L)'
;MKVINYYNQNYLNASDVITLVEPLIEDKENMAAFKSFIKYEEVVLETEATRYKGLEKIGSYKILPIEITLDSSIPLFKEVLNCTCVSVSTHESEDDTYVFRHKNHSEDLLTRIVDERSEADLVMDRLKYLIIKLEEIYESVEDVELAPNDIQMSGSLVKETLKNVYDTKCPEILESILINPKKAIPVVLKRLNKVFRENLERLRDFKKFWRDIAEEHYYKAYDTKGVLYRSQEKNYLSLRNVECESHSPLSFDVKDFELLSNIRNFFSVFAKSHASNSFRKPAVEAQLQVFDSLLEELYKESTSKITNFNTYALYYYLLMLYTRLEEIKKLKLEPISSNPVTVSISLQEEYHIEDRYAEILKAAEELMNKQLDADRFEEIVRRMTDSMGYKLYNFKKIVSKIERQVNSLIEGNTEEVQDEEGEQANYSIVKAGSIVTIRRVEDSAIEEVSTNKN
;
A
#
# COMPACT_ATOMS: atom_id res chain seq x y z
N MET A 1 39.66 -33.94 -35.16
CA MET A 1 39.79 -34.34 -36.59
C MET A 1 38.46 -34.41 -37.35
N LYS A 2 37.35 -34.94 -36.82
CA LYS A 2 36.07 -35.03 -37.56
C LYS A 2 35.46 -33.66 -37.91
N VAL A 3 35.50 -32.69 -37.01
CA VAL A 3 34.96 -31.32 -37.22
C VAL A 3 35.64 -30.60 -38.39
N ILE A 4 36.97 -30.67 -38.47
CA ILE A 4 37.75 -30.08 -39.58
C ILE A 4 37.46 -30.79 -40.92
N ASN A 5 37.24 -32.10 -40.89
CA ASN A 5 36.86 -32.84 -42.10
C ASN A 5 35.46 -32.42 -42.61
N TYR A 6 34.51 -32.19 -41.70
CA TYR A 6 33.18 -31.67 -42.05
C TYR A 6 33.22 -30.23 -42.55
N TYR A 7 34.10 -29.38 -42.01
CA TYR A 7 34.36 -28.04 -42.52
C TYR A 7 34.91 -28.07 -43.95
N ASN A 8 35.94 -28.90 -44.20
CA ASN A 8 36.56 -29.02 -45.53
C ASN A 8 35.61 -29.60 -46.59
N GLN A 9 34.58 -30.34 -46.16
CA GLN A 9 33.52 -30.86 -47.01
C GLN A 9 32.31 -29.91 -47.12
N ASN A 10 32.42 -28.68 -46.60
CA ASN A 10 31.38 -27.63 -46.60
C ASN A 10 30.07 -28.02 -45.89
N TYR A 11 30.13 -28.97 -44.94
CA TYR A 11 28.96 -29.33 -44.12
C TYR A 11 28.80 -28.46 -42.87
N LEU A 12 29.83 -27.68 -42.50
CA LEU A 12 29.82 -26.75 -41.37
C LEU A 12 30.32 -25.38 -41.80
N ASN A 13 29.75 -24.32 -41.23
CA ASN A 13 30.24 -22.96 -41.44
C ASN A 13 31.41 -22.66 -40.49
N ALA A 14 32.22 -21.66 -40.84
CA ALA A 14 33.40 -21.31 -40.05
C ALA A 14 33.05 -20.88 -38.61
N SER A 15 31.89 -20.25 -38.40
CA SER A 15 31.38 -19.88 -37.08
C SER A 15 31.10 -21.11 -36.20
N ASP A 16 30.39 -22.10 -36.75
CA ASP A 16 30.05 -23.34 -36.05
C ASP A 16 31.31 -24.14 -35.65
N VAL A 17 32.32 -24.14 -36.53
CA VAL A 17 33.60 -24.80 -36.26
C VAL A 17 34.35 -24.13 -35.12
N ILE A 18 34.33 -22.81 -35.05
CA ILE A 18 34.99 -22.07 -33.97
C ILE A 18 34.29 -22.35 -32.64
N THR A 19 32.98 -22.27 -32.56
CA THR A 19 32.22 -22.57 -31.33
C THR A 19 32.47 -24.00 -30.82
N LEU A 20 32.62 -24.97 -31.74
CA LEU A 20 32.90 -26.37 -31.39
C LEU A 20 34.37 -26.62 -30.97
N VAL A 21 35.31 -25.82 -31.45
CA VAL A 21 36.76 -25.97 -31.18
C VAL A 21 37.22 -25.09 -30.02
N GLU A 22 36.53 -23.98 -29.74
CA GLU A 22 36.80 -23.03 -28.66
C GLU A 22 36.98 -23.69 -27.28
N PRO A 23 36.11 -24.62 -26.82
CA PRO A 23 36.33 -25.29 -25.53
C PRO A 23 37.48 -26.32 -25.54
N LEU A 24 38.03 -26.66 -26.70
CA LEU A 24 39.11 -27.66 -26.84
C LEU A 24 40.51 -27.03 -26.91
N ILE A 25 40.61 -25.73 -27.16
CA ILE A 25 41.88 -24.99 -27.20
C ILE A 25 41.88 -24.01 -26.05
N GLU A 26 42.61 -24.35 -24.99
CA GLU A 26 42.63 -23.56 -23.75
C GLU A 26 43.35 -22.21 -23.89
N ASP A 27 44.23 -22.07 -24.88
CA ASP A 27 45.10 -20.89 -25.04
C ASP A 27 44.59 -19.92 -26.12
N LYS A 28 44.47 -18.64 -25.76
CA LYS A 28 43.91 -17.58 -26.60
C LYS A 28 44.78 -17.27 -27.82
N GLU A 29 46.10 -17.41 -27.71
CA GLU A 29 47.01 -17.19 -28.85
C GLU A 29 46.85 -18.28 -29.91
N ASN A 30 46.68 -19.54 -29.48
CA ASN A 30 46.44 -20.67 -30.37
C ASN A 30 45.04 -20.57 -31.03
N MET A 31 44.05 -20.06 -30.31
CA MET A 31 42.73 -19.77 -30.88
C MET A 31 42.80 -18.66 -31.93
N ALA A 32 43.57 -17.60 -31.68
CA ALA A 32 43.77 -16.52 -32.66
C ALA A 32 44.48 -17.00 -33.92
N ALA A 33 45.52 -17.84 -33.77
CA ALA A 33 46.21 -18.48 -34.88
C ALA A 33 45.26 -19.40 -35.68
N PHE A 34 44.36 -20.12 -35.00
CA PHE A 34 43.36 -20.98 -35.63
C PHE A 34 42.29 -20.19 -36.39
N LYS A 35 41.76 -19.10 -35.79
CA LYS A 35 40.82 -18.17 -36.46
C LYS A 35 41.45 -17.56 -37.72
N SER A 36 42.72 -17.17 -37.65
CA SER A 36 43.50 -16.68 -38.79
C SER A 36 43.71 -17.75 -39.88
N PHE A 37 44.01 -18.99 -39.48
CA PHE A 37 44.18 -20.11 -40.43
C PHE A 37 42.90 -20.43 -41.21
N ILE A 38 41.74 -20.36 -40.55
CA ILE A 38 40.42 -20.58 -41.19
C ILE A 38 39.94 -19.33 -41.97
N LYS A 39 40.67 -18.21 -41.89
CA LYS A 39 40.29 -16.90 -42.43
C LYS A 39 38.92 -16.44 -41.95
N TYR A 40 38.63 -16.71 -40.68
CA TYR A 40 37.38 -16.28 -40.06
C TYR A 40 37.48 -14.81 -39.65
N GLU A 41 36.67 -13.97 -40.27
CA GLU A 41 36.38 -12.63 -39.77
C GLU A 41 35.18 -12.70 -38.83
N GLU A 42 35.39 -12.25 -37.59
CA GLU A 42 34.34 -12.24 -36.57
C GLU A 42 33.29 -11.19 -36.95
N VAL A 43 32.14 -11.66 -37.45
CA VAL A 43 31.00 -10.77 -37.74
C VAL A 43 30.44 -10.33 -36.39
N VAL A 44 30.81 -9.12 -35.96
CA VAL A 44 30.16 -8.47 -34.82
C VAL A 44 28.73 -8.17 -35.23
N LEU A 45 27.79 -9.03 -34.84
CA LEU A 45 26.37 -8.73 -34.96
C LEU A 45 26.08 -7.57 -34.01
N GLU A 46 25.71 -6.41 -34.56
CA GLU A 46 25.24 -5.28 -33.77
C GLU A 46 24.04 -5.76 -32.93
N THR A 47 24.19 -5.75 -31.61
CA THR A 47 23.04 -5.89 -30.71
C THR A 47 22.24 -4.59 -30.73
N GLU A 48 20.94 -4.63 -30.43
CA GLU A 48 20.10 -3.42 -30.33
C GLU A 48 20.69 -2.38 -29.38
N ALA A 49 21.39 -2.83 -28.33
CA ALA A 49 22.12 -1.98 -27.39
C ALA A 49 23.24 -1.15 -28.06
N THR A 50 23.95 -1.72 -29.02
CA THR A 50 24.98 -1.03 -29.81
C THR A 50 24.41 -0.09 -30.87
N ARG A 51 23.27 -0.44 -31.49
CA ARG A 51 22.62 0.34 -32.55
C ARG A 51 22.12 1.71 -32.08
N TYR A 52 21.68 1.81 -30.82
CA TYR A 52 21.14 3.05 -30.25
C TYR A 52 22.10 3.69 -29.24
N LYS A 53 23.40 3.40 -29.33
CA LYS A 53 24.43 3.94 -28.42
C LYS A 53 24.68 5.43 -28.77
N GLY A 54 24.58 6.31 -27.77
CA GLY A 54 24.78 7.76 -27.94
C GLY A 54 23.52 8.60 -28.19
N LEU A 55 22.33 7.98 -28.30
CA LEU A 55 21.05 8.69 -28.39
C LEU A 55 20.57 9.17 -27.01
N GLU A 56 19.81 10.27 -27.00
CA GLU A 56 19.21 10.84 -25.79
C GLU A 56 18.26 9.83 -25.13
N LYS A 57 18.48 9.55 -23.84
CA LYS A 57 17.71 8.59 -23.03
C LYS A 57 16.74 9.35 -22.13
N ILE A 58 15.46 9.02 -22.22
CA ILE A 58 14.42 9.46 -21.29
C ILE A 58 13.75 8.22 -20.69
N GLY A 59 14.10 7.89 -19.45
CA GLY A 59 13.64 6.66 -18.79
C GLY A 59 14.04 5.41 -19.57
N SER A 60 13.05 4.58 -19.94
CA SER A 60 13.23 3.35 -20.72
C SER A 60 13.21 3.57 -22.25
N TYR A 61 13.18 4.82 -22.72
CA TYR A 61 13.11 5.16 -24.14
C TYR A 61 14.38 5.88 -24.60
N LYS A 62 14.75 5.65 -25.86
CA LYS A 62 15.76 6.45 -26.57
C LYS A 62 15.13 7.16 -27.76
N ILE A 63 15.41 8.45 -27.88
CA ILE A 63 14.88 9.29 -28.96
C ILE A 63 15.67 9.02 -30.24
N LEU A 64 14.95 8.74 -31.33
CA LEU A 64 15.55 8.54 -32.64
C LEU A 64 15.84 9.91 -33.28
N PRO A 65 17.01 10.08 -33.93
CA PRO A 65 17.36 11.34 -34.58
C PRO A 65 16.56 11.59 -35.87
N ILE A 66 15.95 10.54 -36.43
CA ILE A 66 15.10 10.58 -37.63
C ILE A 66 13.87 9.73 -37.34
N GLU A 67 12.68 10.27 -37.61
CA GLU A 67 11.42 9.54 -37.49
C GLU A 67 11.40 8.33 -38.44
N ILE A 68 10.97 7.17 -37.93
CA ILE A 68 10.82 5.97 -38.75
C ILE A 68 9.70 6.20 -39.75
N THR A 69 10.05 6.29 -41.04
CA THR A 69 9.06 6.25 -42.12
C THR A 69 8.49 4.84 -42.23
N LEU A 70 7.26 4.67 -41.75
CA LEU A 70 6.47 3.48 -42.00
C LEU A 70 5.85 3.59 -43.40
N ASP A 71 6.09 2.59 -44.26
CA ASP A 71 5.48 2.43 -45.60
C ASP A 71 3.98 2.08 -45.52
N SER A 72 3.22 2.75 -44.66
CA SER A 72 1.79 2.53 -44.48
C SER A 72 0.98 3.71 -45.00
N SER A 73 0.12 3.45 -46.00
CA SER A 73 -0.69 4.44 -46.70
C SER A 73 -1.90 4.95 -45.88
N ILE A 74 -2.05 4.54 -44.61
CA ILE A 74 -3.23 4.84 -43.78
C ILE A 74 -2.91 6.04 -42.86
N PRO A 75 -3.62 7.18 -42.99
CA PRO A 75 -3.34 8.41 -42.23
C PRO A 75 -3.38 8.23 -40.71
N LEU A 76 -4.31 7.41 -40.20
CA LEU A 76 -4.49 7.16 -38.77
C LEU A 76 -3.25 6.56 -38.09
N PHE A 77 -2.46 5.76 -38.82
CA PHE A 77 -1.26 5.14 -38.26
C PHE A 77 -0.13 6.14 -38.02
N LYS A 78 -0.10 7.25 -38.77
CA LYS A 78 0.86 8.34 -38.52
C LYS A 78 0.51 9.13 -37.25
N GLU A 79 -0.76 9.15 -36.84
CA GLU A 79 -1.20 9.85 -35.63
C GLU A 79 -1.02 9.01 -34.36
N VAL A 80 -1.17 7.68 -34.46
CA VAL A 80 -1.24 6.80 -33.28
C VAL A 80 0.07 6.06 -33.00
N LEU A 81 0.87 5.72 -34.01
CA LEU A 81 2.07 4.91 -33.82
C LEU A 81 3.27 5.76 -33.40
N ASN A 82 4.05 5.23 -32.47
CA ASN A 82 5.28 5.84 -32.03
C ASN A 82 6.39 5.65 -33.08
N CYS A 83 6.81 6.75 -33.73
CA CYS A 83 7.91 6.77 -34.70
C CYS A 83 9.12 7.57 -34.22
N THR A 84 9.06 8.16 -33.03
CA THR A 84 10.04 9.13 -32.51
C THR A 84 10.99 8.53 -31.47
N CYS A 85 10.59 7.45 -30.78
CA CYS A 85 11.45 6.79 -29.82
C CYS A 85 11.30 5.27 -29.82
N VAL A 86 12.37 4.58 -29.43
CA VAL A 86 12.38 3.13 -29.26
C VAL A 86 12.52 2.79 -27.78
N SER A 87 11.80 1.76 -27.32
CA SER A 87 12.00 1.21 -25.99
C SER A 87 13.31 0.43 -25.99
N VAL A 88 14.22 0.77 -25.08
CA VAL A 88 15.45 0.02 -24.88
C VAL A 88 15.46 -0.45 -23.43
N SER A 89 15.47 -1.77 -23.24
CA SER A 89 15.59 -2.37 -21.92
C SER A 89 16.80 -1.78 -21.22
N THR A 90 16.58 -1.13 -20.07
CA THR A 90 17.67 -0.49 -19.33
C THR A 90 18.46 -1.50 -18.52
N HIS A 91 17.91 -2.71 -18.32
CA HIS A 91 18.46 -3.79 -17.48
C HIS A 91 18.85 -3.35 -16.05
N GLU A 92 18.53 -2.11 -15.65
CA GLU A 92 18.85 -1.52 -14.35
C GLU A 92 18.13 -2.21 -13.20
N SER A 93 17.06 -2.97 -13.48
CA SER A 93 16.27 -3.71 -12.50
C SER A 93 16.39 -5.24 -12.62
N GLU A 94 17.17 -5.76 -13.57
CA GLU A 94 17.25 -7.21 -13.81
C GLU A 94 18.31 -7.91 -12.96
N ASP A 95 19.28 -7.16 -12.41
CA ASP A 95 20.19 -7.69 -11.39
C ASP A 95 19.48 -7.91 -10.03
N ASP A 96 18.31 -7.30 -9.83
CA ASP A 96 17.42 -7.57 -8.70
C ASP A 96 16.57 -8.81 -8.98
N THR A 97 17.12 -9.97 -8.64
CA THR A 97 16.41 -11.24 -8.65
C THR A 97 15.21 -11.15 -7.70
N TYR A 98 14.00 -10.96 -8.25
CA TYR A 98 12.72 -11.05 -7.53
C TYR A 98 12.64 -10.19 -6.26
N VAL A 99 12.53 -8.87 -6.41
CA VAL A 99 11.98 -8.05 -5.32
C VAL A 99 10.49 -8.35 -5.23
N PHE A 100 10.11 -9.31 -4.40
CA PHE A 100 8.73 -9.43 -3.96
C PHE A 100 8.36 -8.09 -3.32
N ARG A 101 7.57 -7.27 -4.02
CA ARG A 101 6.84 -6.18 -3.37
C ARG A 101 6.15 -6.81 -2.18
N HIS A 102 6.43 -6.34 -0.97
CA HIS A 102 5.65 -6.69 0.20
C HIS A 102 4.26 -6.08 0.03
N LYS A 103 3.39 -6.79 -0.69
CA LYS A 103 2.00 -6.41 -0.87
C LYS A 103 1.31 -6.59 0.47
N ASN A 104 0.59 -5.57 0.92
CA ASN A 104 -0.28 -5.76 2.07
C ASN A 104 -1.54 -6.51 1.62
N HIS A 105 -2.25 -7.09 2.59
CA HIS A 105 -3.46 -7.87 2.32
C HIS A 105 -4.51 -7.09 1.50
N SER A 106 -4.62 -5.78 1.75
CA SER A 106 -5.56 -4.91 1.05
C SER A 106 -5.17 -4.70 -0.42
N GLU A 107 -3.89 -4.51 -0.73
CA GLU A 107 -3.34 -4.40 -2.09
C GLU A 107 -3.56 -5.69 -2.88
N ASP A 108 -3.34 -6.85 -2.25
CA ASP A 108 -3.63 -8.15 -2.87
C ASP A 108 -5.12 -8.32 -3.18
N LEU A 109 -5.99 -7.88 -2.27
CA LEU A 109 -7.43 -7.94 -2.46
C LEU A 109 -7.89 -7.02 -3.60
N LEU A 110 -7.37 -5.79 -3.65
CA LEU A 110 -7.65 -4.84 -4.73
C LEU A 110 -7.17 -5.39 -6.08
N THR A 111 -5.97 -5.97 -6.12
CA THR A 111 -5.43 -6.60 -7.35
C THR A 111 -6.34 -7.72 -7.83
N ARG A 112 -6.74 -8.62 -6.93
CA ARG A 112 -7.65 -9.72 -7.27
C ARG A 112 -8.97 -9.24 -7.85
N ILE A 113 -9.55 -8.18 -7.26
CA ILE A 113 -10.81 -7.61 -7.75
C ILE A 113 -10.65 -6.96 -9.13
N VAL A 114 -9.52 -6.30 -9.38
CA VAL A 114 -9.21 -5.76 -10.71
C VAL A 114 -9.12 -6.89 -11.74
N ASP A 115 -8.45 -8.00 -11.40
CA ASP A 115 -8.35 -9.17 -12.26
C ASP A 115 -9.74 -9.79 -12.53
N GLU A 116 -10.54 -10.05 -11.48
CA GLU A 116 -11.90 -10.58 -11.59
C GLU A 116 -12.80 -9.70 -12.47
N ARG A 117 -12.72 -8.37 -12.29
CA ARG A 117 -13.47 -7.41 -13.11
C ARG A 117 -13.06 -7.48 -14.57
N SER A 118 -11.75 -7.50 -14.83
CA SER A 118 -11.22 -7.55 -16.20
C SER A 118 -11.60 -8.85 -16.91
N GLU A 119 -11.56 -9.99 -16.21
CA GLU A 119 -11.97 -11.29 -16.73
C GLU A 119 -13.46 -11.30 -17.04
N ALA A 120 -14.29 -10.76 -16.14
CA ALA A 120 -15.73 -10.72 -16.35
C ALA A 120 -16.11 -9.79 -17.52
N ASP A 121 -15.48 -8.62 -17.64
CA ASP A 121 -15.69 -7.71 -18.78
C ASP A 121 -15.25 -8.39 -20.10
N LEU A 122 -14.11 -9.08 -20.12
CA LEU A 122 -13.63 -9.84 -21.28
C LEU A 122 -14.61 -10.93 -21.73
N VAL A 123 -15.15 -11.71 -20.80
CA VAL A 123 -16.14 -12.76 -21.10
C VAL A 123 -17.42 -12.15 -21.66
N MET A 124 -17.87 -11.02 -21.12
CA MET A 124 -19.06 -10.32 -21.63
C MET A 124 -18.87 -9.75 -23.02
N ASP A 125 -17.73 -9.11 -23.27
CA ASP A 125 -17.42 -8.51 -24.58
C ASP A 125 -17.30 -9.58 -25.66
N ARG A 126 -16.66 -10.73 -25.35
CA ARG A 126 -16.60 -11.88 -26.25
C ARG A 126 -17.98 -12.45 -26.56
N LEU A 127 -18.83 -12.62 -25.54
CA LEU A 127 -20.19 -13.12 -25.72
C LEU A 127 -21.04 -12.14 -26.55
N LYS A 128 -20.95 -10.84 -26.27
CA LYS A 128 -21.64 -9.79 -27.02
C LYS A 128 -21.18 -9.74 -28.47
N TYR A 129 -19.87 -9.80 -28.70
CA TYR A 129 -19.29 -9.80 -30.04
C TYR A 129 -19.75 -11.02 -30.84
N LEU A 130 -19.76 -12.21 -30.23
CA LEU A 130 -20.27 -13.42 -30.87
C LEU A 130 -21.77 -13.31 -31.22
N ILE A 131 -22.59 -12.72 -30.35
CA ILE A 131 -24.02 -12.48 -30.64
C ILE A 131 -24.17 -11.57 -31.86
N ILE A 132 -23.48 -10.43 -31.89
CA ILE A 132 -23.53 -9.48 -33.00
C ILE A 132 -23.10 -10.15 -34.31
N LYS A 133 -22.00 -10.92 -34.29
CA LYS A 133 -21.53 -11.63 -35.49
C LYS A 133 -22.49 -12.69 -35.97
N LEU A 134 -23.10 -13.46 -35.07
CA LEU A 134 -24.11 -14.43 -35.46
C LEU A 134 -25.40 -13.76 -35.99
N GLU A 135 -25.76 -12.57 -35.49
CA GLU A 135 -26.88 -11.77 -36.02
C GLU A 135 -26.57 -11.25 -37.43
N GLU A 136 -25.40 -10.66 -37.66
CA GLU A 136 -24.93 -10.22 -38.99
C GLU A 136 -24.90 -11.37 -40.02
N ILE A 137 -24.43 -12.54 -39.59
CA ILE A 137 -24.40 -13.76 -40.43
C ILE A 137 -25.82 -14.22 -40.72
N TYR A 138 -26.72 -14.23 -39.75
CA TYR A 138 -28.10 -14.66 -39.96
C TYR A 138 -28.85 -13.78 -40.97
N GLU A 139 -28.56 -12.47 -41.00
CA GLU A 139 -29.15 -11.54 -41.98
C GLU A 139 -28.60 -11.72 -43.40
N SER A 140 -27.36 -12.22 -43.54
CA SER A 140 -26.65 -12.35 -44.82
C SER A 140 -26.62 -13.77 -45.40
N VAL A 141 -26.95 -14.79 -44.59
CA VAL A 141 -26.80 -16.21 -44.96
C VAL A 141 -27.89 -16.69 -45.92
N GLU A 142 -27.45 -17.26 -47.06
CA GLU A 142 -28.24 -18.15 -47.91
C GLU A 142 -28.16 -19.62 -47.38
N ASP A 143 -28.87 -20.61 -47.94
CA ASP A 143 -28.81 -22.00 -47.43
C ASP A 143 -27.48 -22.71 -47.80
N VAL A 144 -26.36 -22.10 -47.40
CA VAL A 144 -24.98 -22.51 -47.70
C VAL A 144 -24.23 -22.76 -46.39
N GLU A 145 -23.31 -23.73 -46.41
CA GLU A 145 -22.43 -24.05 -45.29
C GLU A 145 -21.43 -22.90 -45.03
N LEU A 146 -21.12 -22.65 -43.76
CA LEU A 146 -20.14 -21.63 -43.34
C LEU A 146 -18.77 -22.25 -43.10
N ALA A 147 -17.72 -21.56 -43.53
CA ALA A 147 -16.37 -21.83 -43.07
C ALA A 147 -16.13 -21.18 -41.69
N PRO A 148 -15.23 -21.73 -40.85
CA PRO A 148 -14.90 -21.15 -39.55
C PRO A 148 -14.43 -19.68 -39.60
N ASN A 149 -13.84 -19.24 -40.71
CA ASN A 149 -13.38 -17.87 -40.90
C ASN A 149 -14.52 -16.88 -41.19
N ASP A 150 -15.69 -17.36 -41.62
CA ASP A 150 -16.84 -16.53 -41.98
C ASP A 150 -17.48 -15.87 -40.75
N ILE A 151 -17.20 -16.40 -39.54
CA ILE A 151 -17.69 -15.86 -38.27
C ILE A 151 -17.00 -14.53 -37.90
N GLN A 152 -15.94 -14.12 -38.63
CA GLN A 152 -15.18 -12.89 -38.39
C GLN A 152 -14.72 -12.73 -36.92
N MET A 153 -14.48 -13.87 -36.28
CA MET A 153 -13.97 -14.03 -34.92
C MET A 153 -12.99 -15.20 -34.94
N SER A 154 -11.88 -15.10 -34.21
CA SER A 154 -10.92 -16.21 -34.14
C SER A 154 -11.62 -17.49 -33.65
N GLY A 155 -11.42 -18.61 -34.37
CA GLY A 155 -12.08 -19.89 -34.06
C GLY A 155 -11.82 -20.37 -32.63
N SER A 156 -10.64 -20.07 -32.07
CA SER A 156 -10.33 -20.35 -30.66
C SER A 156 -11.24 -19.56 -29.71
N LEU A 157 -11.50 -18.29 -30.00
CA LEU A 157 -12.38 -17.44 -29.19
C LEU A 157 -13.85 -17.83 -29.33
N VAL A 158 -14.29 -18.23 -30.53
CA VAL A 158 -15.65 -18.76 -30.74
C VAL A 158 -15.84 -20.02 -29.91
N LYS A 159 -14.87 -20.94 -29.96
CA LYS A 159 -14.90 -22.18 -29.18
C LYS A 159 -14.89 -21.92 -27.68
N GLU A 160 -14.06 -21.01 -27.20
CA GLU A 160 -13.99 -20.64 -25.78
C GLU A 160 -15.31 -20.01 -25.29
N THR A 161 -15.86 -19.08 -26.07
CA THR A 161 -17.12 -18.40 -25.74
C THR A 161 -18.31 -19.36 -25.74
N LEU A 162 -18.39 -20.26 -26.72
CA LEU A 162 -19.44 -21.30 -26.76
C LEU A 162 -19.24 -22.34 -25.66
N LYS A 163 -17.99 -22.70 -25.33
CA LYS A 163 -17.69 -23.60 -24.21
C LYS A 163 -18.17 -23.01 -22.89
N ASN A 164 -18.03 -21.71 -22.66
CA ASN A 164 -18.53 -21.06 -21.45
C ASN A 164 -20.08 -21.10 -21.32
N VAL A 165 -20.81 -21.37 -22.41
CA VAL A 165 -22.29 -21.41 -22.43
C VAL A 165 -22.84 -22.83 -22.50
N TYR A 166 -22.18 -23.72 -23.24
CA TYR A 166 -22.64 -25.06 -23.59
C TYR A 166 -21.75 -26.19 -23.04
N ASP A 167 -20.66 -25.85 -22.36
CA ASP A 167 -19.70 -26.79 -21.76
C ASP A 167 -19.27 -27.90 -22.73
N THR A 168 -19.67 -29.14 -22.44
CA THR A 168 -19.31 -30.34 -23.19
C THR A 168 -19.97 -30.42 -24.57
N LYS A 169 -21.10 -29.72 -24.79
CA LYS A 169 -21.83 -29.71 -26.07
C LYS A 169 -21.32 -28.67 -27.06
N CYS A 170 -20.31 -27.89 -26.69
CA CYS A 170 -19.67 -26.91 -27.56
C CYS A 170 -19.32 -27.43 -28.98
N PRO A 171 -18.68 -28.59 -29.19
CA PRO A 171 -18.31 -29.05 -30.53
C PRO A 171 -19.53 -29.34 -31.40
N GLU A 172 -20.57 -29.98 -30.85
CA GLU A 172 -21.81 -30.29 -31.57
C GLU A 172 -22.56 -29.03 -32.01
N ILE A 173 -22.60 -28.01 -31.13
CA ILE A 173 -23.24 -26.72 -31.42
C ILE A 173 -22.45 -25.95 -32.48
N LEU A 174 -21.12 -25.95 -32.40
CA LEU A 174 -20.27 -25.31 -33.39
C LEU A 174 -20.43 -25.96 -34.78
N GLU A 175 -20.42 -27.29 -34.83
CA GLU A 175 -20.67 -28.03 -36.07
C GLU A 175 -22.06 -27.72 -36.65
N SER A 176 -23.08 -27.66 -35.80
CA SER A 176 -24.44 -27.32 -36.20
C SER A 176 -24.54 -25.91 -36.82
N ILE A 177 -23.79 -24.94 -36.29
CA ILE A 177 -23.72 -23.57 -36.83
C ILE A 177 -23.06 -23.56 -38.22
N LEU A 178 -22.01 -24.37 -38.42
CA LEU A 178 -21.27 -24.41 -39.69
C LEU A 178 -22.06 -25.14 -40.79
N ILE A 179 -22.70 -26.27 -40.48
CA ILE A 179 -23.42 -27.09 -41.47
C ILE A 179 -24.80 -26.50 -41.81
N ASN A 180 -25.54 -26.03 -40.79
CA ASN A 180 -26.94 -25.57 -40.97
C ASN A 180 -27.20 -24.21 -40.29
N PRO A 181 -26.56 -23.12 -40.76
CA PRO A 181 -26.61 -21.82 -40.10
C PRO A 181 -28.03 -21.26 -39.95
N LYS A 182 -28.87 -21.32 -40.99
CA LYS A 182 -30.25 -20.78 -40.94
C LYS A 182 -31.12 -21.40 -39.84
N LYS A 183 -30.89 -22.67 -39.50
CA LYS A 183 -31.66 -23.39 -38.48
C LYS A 183 -31.00 -23.30 -37.11
N ALA A 184 -29.68 -23.41 -37.05
CA ALA A 184 -28.94 -23.46 -35.78
C ALA A 184 -28.81 -22.07 -35.14
N ILE A 185 -28.48 -21.03 -35.92
CA ILE A 185 -28.18 -19.69 -35.40
C ILE A 185 -29.33 -19.11 -34.56
N PRO A 186 -30.62 -19.15 -34.98
CA PRO A 186 -31.71 -18.61 -34.16
C PRO A 186 -31.86 -19.28 -32.79
N VAL A 187 -31.65 -20.60 -32.73
CA VAL A 187 -31.72 -21.37 -31.49
C VAL A 187 -30.56 -21.01 -30.57
N VAL A 188 -29.35 -20.92 -31.14
CA VAL A 188 -28.14 -20.54 -30.41
C VAL A 188 -28.24 -19.10 -29.91
N LEU A 189 -28.63 -18.15 -30.75
CA LEU A 189 -28.83 -16.74 -30.40
C LEU A 189 -29.82 -16.56 -29.25
N LYS A 190 -30.94 -17.32 -29.26
CA LYS A 190 -31.91 -17.26 -28.16
C LYS A 190 -31.29 -17.65 -26.82
N ARG A 191 -30.42 -18.66 -26.80
CA ARG A 191 -29.71 -19.09 -25.59
C ARG A 191 -28.59 -18.13 -25.21
N LEU A 192 -27.78 -17.67 -26.16
CA LEU A 192 -26.70 -16.69 -25.93
C LEU A 192 -27.26 -15.39 -25.34
N ASN A 193 -28.34 -14.86 -25.93
CA ASN A 193 -29.03 -13.66 -25.41
C ASN A 193 -29.61 -13.87 -24.01
N LYS A 194 -30.16 -15.06 -23.71
CA LYS A 194 -30.63 -15.39 -22.36
C LYS A 194 -29.47 -15.38 -21.36
N VAL A 195 -28.37 -16.06 -21.67
CA VAL A 195 -27.19 -16.12 -20.79
C VAL A 195 -26.54 -14.75 -20.63
N PHE A 196 -26.48 -13.95 -21.70
CA PHE A 196 -25.97 -12.58 -21.65
C PHE A 196 -26.78 -11.71 -20.67
N ARG A 197 -28.11 -11.79 -20.68
CA ARG A 197 -28.98 -11.09 -19.73
C ARG A 197 -28.78 -11.57 -18.29
N GLU A 198 -28.72 -12.88 -18.06
CA GLU A 198 -28.47 -13.47 -16.74
C GLU A 198 -27.10 -13.01 -16.18
N ASN A 199 -26.08 -12.93 -17.03
CA ASN A 199 -24.76 -12.45 -16.62
C ASN A 199 -24.74 -10.94 -16.37
N LEU A 200 -25.48 -10.13 -17.13
CA LEU A 200 -25.64 -8.69 -16.86
C LEU A 200 -26.27 -8.44 -15.48
N GLU A 201 -27.27 -9.23 -15.10
CA GLU A 201 -27.90 -9.15 -13.78
C GLU A 201 -26.89 -9.48 -12.68
N ARG A 202 -26.16 -10.60 -12.79
CA ARG A 202 -25.10 -10.97 -11.84
C ARG A 202 -24.00 -9.91 -11.74
N LEU A 203 -23.59 -9.35 -12.88
CA LEU A 203 -22.57 -8.31 -12.92
C LEU A 203 -22.98 -7.03 -12.20
N ARG A 204 -24.28 -6.74 -12.09
CA ARG A 204 -24.74 -5.60 -11.29
C ARG A 204 -24.40 -5.80 -9.81
N ASP A 205 -24.59 -7.01 -9.30
CA ASP A 205 -24.28 -7.35 -7.91
C ASP A 205 -22.78 -7.37 -7.67
N PHE A 206 -22.00 -7.97 -8.58
CA PHE A 206 -20.53 -7.96 -8.51
C PHE A 206 -19.95 -6.55 -8.59
N LYS A 207 -20.47 -5.68 -9.48
CA LYS A 207 -20.00 -4.28 -9.57
C LYS A 207 -20.21 -3.51 -8.27
N LYS A 208 -21.34 -3.76 -7.57
CA LYS A 208 -21.55 -3.19 -6.24
C LYS A 208 -20.53 -3.74 -5.26
N PHE A 209 -20.39 -5.06 -5.18
CA PHE A 209 -19.43 -5.72 -4.29
C PHE A 209 -17.97 -5.25 -4.50
N TRP A 210 -17.51 -5.19 -5.75
CA TRP A 210 -16.17 -4.72 -6.09
C TRP A 210 -15.95 -3.26 -5.70
N ARG A 211 -16.97 -2.40 -5.85
CA ARG A 211 -16.89 -1.01 -5.40
C ARG A 211 -16.80 -0.92 -3.88
N ASP A 212 -17.67 -1.63 -3.17
CA ASP A 212 -17.72 -1.59 -1.70
C ASP A 212 -16.36 -2.04 -1.11
N ILE A 213 -15.75 -3.10 -1.67
CA ILE A 213 -14.40 -3.53 -1.27
C ILE A 213 -13.33 -2.52 -1.68
N ALA A 214 -13.41 -1.97 -2.89
CA ALA A 214 -12.44 -0.99 -3.34
C ALA A 214 -12.40 0.23 -2.42
N GLU A 215 -13.56 0.75 -2.03
CA GLU A 215 -13.69 1.87 -1.11
C GLU A 215 -13.12 1.54 0.29
N GLU A 216 -13.44 0.36 0.82
CA GLU A 216 -12.94 -0.07 2.14
C GLU A 216 -11.41 -0.26 2.16
N HIS A 217 -10.84 -0.82 1.09
CA HIS A 217 -9.43 -1.23 1.07
C HIS A 217 -8.50 -0.20 0.42
N TYR A 218 -9.03 0.83 -0.26
CA TYR A 218 -8.22 1.82 -0.97
C TYR A 218 -7.12 2.44 -0.09
N TYR A 219 -7.50 3.08 1.02
CA TYR A 219 -6.51 3.69 1.91
C TYR A 219 -5.69 2.64 2.65
N LYS A 220 -6.31 1.50 3.03
CA LYS A 220 -5.61 0.39 3.71
C LYS A 220 -4.50 -0.20 2.84
N ALA A 221 -4.61 -0.14 1.52
CA ALA A 221 -3.58 -0.58 0.59
C ALA A 221 -2.34 0.32 0.59
N TYR A 222 -2.46 1.61 0.90
CA TYR A 222 -1.31 2.51 1.08
C TYR A 222 -0.65 2.38 2.46
N ASP A 223 -1.35 1.81 3.43
CA ASP A 223 -0.87 1.62 4.79
C ASP A 223 -0.01 0.36 4.92
N THR A 224 1.28 0.50 4.63
CA THR A 224 2.25 -0.60 4.71
C THR A 224 2.73 -0.87 6.15
N LYS A 225 2.76 0.14 7.01
CA LYS A 225 3.38 0.06 8.35
C LYS A 225 2.35 -0.09 9.48
N GLY A 226 1.16 0.45 9.31
CA GLY A 226 0.23 0.71 10.40
C GLY A 226 -0.39 -0.54 11.01
N VAL A 227 -0.64 -1.59 10.22
CA VAL A 227 -1.16 -2.87 10.75
C VAL A 227 -0.16 -3.52 11.70
N LEU A 228 1.11 -3.63 11.27
CA LEU A 228 2.18 -4.19 12.10
C LEU A 228 2.42 -3.33 13.35
N TYR A 229 2.49 -2.00 13.17
CA TYR A 229 2.69 -1.07 14.25
C TYR A 229 1.58 -1.16 15.31
N ARG A 230 0.30 -1.16 14.89
CA ARG A 230 -0.87 -1.27 15.78
C ARG A 230 -0.81 -2.53 16.65
N SER A 231 -0.35 -3.65 16.07
CA SER A 231 -0.23 -4.93 16.77
C SER A 231 0.90 -4.91 17.80
N GLN A 232 2.11 -4.49 17.40
CA GLN A 232 3.30 -4.46 18.25
C GLN A 232 3.16 -3.46 19.41
N GLU A 233 2.51 -2.33 19.16
CA GLU A 233 2.33 -1.26 20.14
C GLU A 233 1.62 -1.67 21.42
N LYS A 234 0.75 -2.68 21.36
CA LYS A 234 0.09 -3.20 22.57
C LYS A 234 1.13 -3.65 23.62
N ASN A 235 2.28 -4.15 23.18
CA ASN A 235 3.38 -4.57 24.05
C ASN A 235 4.19 -3.37 24.54
N TYR A 236 4.46 -2.39 23.66
CA TYR A 236 5.20 -1.17 24.01
C TYR A 236 4.46 -0.29 25.03
N LEU A 237 3.12 -0.34 25.04
CA LEU A 237 2.27 0.34 26.03
C LEU A 237 2.16 -0.39 27.38
N SER A 238 2.86 -1.51 27.59
CA SER A 238 2.86 -2.22 28.88
C SER A 238 3.77 -1.51 29.89
N LEU A 239 3.45 -1.59 31.19
CA LEU A 239 4.27 -0.99 32.24
C LEU A 239 5.67 -1.61 32.27
N ARG A 240 5.78 -2.92 32.06
CA ARG A 240 7.08 -3.60 31.92
C ARG A 240 7.93 -2.99 30.82
N ASN A 241 7.35 -2.67 29.66
CA ASN A 241 8.10 -2.03 28.58
C ASN A 241 8.54 -0.62 28.98
N VAL A 242 7.66 0.16 29.61
CA VAL A 242 8.00 1.51 30.12
C VAL A 242 9.15 1.45 31.13
N GLU A 243 9.14 0.45 32.01
CA GLU A 243 10.24 0.18 32.94
C GLU A 243 11.54 -0.17 32.20
N CYS A 244 11.49 -1.04 31.18
CA CYS A 244 12.65 -1.35 30.36
C CYS A 244 13.21 -0.12 29.62
N GLU A 245 12.34 0.71 29.03
CA GLU A 245 12.73 1.96 28.36
C GLU A 245 13.35 2.97 29.33
N SER A 246 12.96 2.93 30.62
CA SER A 246 13.46 3.86 31.64
C SER A 246 14.96 3.78 31.92
N HIS A 247 15.59 2.65 31.58
CA HIS A 247 17.04 2.48 31.68
C HIS A 247 17.82 3.40 30.74
N SER A 248 17.19 3.87 29.66
CA SER A 248 17.78 4.87 28.76
C SER A 248 17.11 6.24 28.99
N PRO A 249 17.89 7.34 29.04
CA PRO A 249 17.30 8.66 29.16
C PRO A 249 16.51 9.02 27.89
N LEU A 250 15.25 9.43 28.06
CA LEU A 250 14.38 9.87 26.97
C LEU A 250 14.22 11.38 27.04
N SER A 251 14.37 12.06 25.89
CA SER A 251 14.23 13.51 25.79
C SER A 251 13.16 13.88 24.77
N PHE A 252 12.29 14.80 25.16
CA PHE A 252 11.15 15.26 24.37
C PHE A 252 11.21 16.77 24.23
N ASP A 253 11.00 17.29 23.03
CA ASP A 253 10.96 18.72 22.76
C ASP A 253 9.51 19.21 22.78
N VAL A 254 9.11 19.86 23.88
CA VAL A 254 7.76 20.34 24.14
C VAL A 254 7.71 21.85 23.92
N LYS A 255 7.18 22.25 22.76
CA LYS A 255 7.08 23.66 22.32
C LYS A 255 5.64 24.14 22.15
N ASP A 256 4.73 23.24 21.80
CA ASP A 256 3.36 23.56 21.44
C ASP A 256 2.42 23.40 22.63
N PHE A 257 2.18 24.50 23.35
CA PHE A 257 1.29 24.51 24.51
C PHE A 257 -0.19 24.33 24.13
N GLU A 258 -0.59 24.67 22.90
CA GLU A 258 -1.94 24.41 22.39
C GLU A 258 -2.18 22.89 22.29
N LEU A 259 -1.17 22.14 21.85
CA LEU A 259 -1.24 20.69 21.76
C LEU A 259 -1.40 20.02 23.14
N LEU A 260 -0.71 20.54 24.17
CA LEU A 260 -0.93 20.09 25.56
C LEU A 260 -2.36 20.39 26.03
N SER A 261 -2.91 21.56 25.69
CA SER A 261 -4.31 21.91 25.97
C SER A 261 -5.29 20.95 25.27
N ASN A 262 -5.02 20.56 24.03
CA ASN A 262 -5.82 19.57 23.31
C ASN A 262 -5.78 18.20 24.01
N ILE A 263 -4.60 17.74 24.44
CA ILE A 263 -4.47 16.49 25.20
C ILE A 263 -5.25 16.55 26.52
N ARG A 264 -5.20 17.70 27.21
CA ARG A 264 -6.01 17.96 28.40
C ARG A 264 -7.50 17.85 28.12
N ASN A 265 -7.96 18.40 27.00
CA ASN A 265 -9.36 18.27 26.59
C ASN A 265 -9.73 16.81 26.33
N PHE A 266 -8.91 16.06 25.58
CA PHE A 266 -9.14 14.64 25.32
C PHE A 266 -9.23 13.82 26.61
N PHE A 267 -8.32 14.06 27.55
CA PHE A 267 -8.35 13.42 28.86
C PHE A 267 -9.63 13.77 29.63
N SER A 268 -10.03 15.05 29.64
CA SER A 268 -11.25 15.49 30.31
C SER A 268 -12.50 14.84 29.75
N VAL A 269 -12.63 14.80 28.42
CA VAL A 269 -13.75 14.18 27.72
C VAL A 269 -13.77 12.67 28.00
N PHE A 270 -12.61 12.02 27.98
CA PHE A 270 -12.48 10.58 28.25
C PHE A 270 -12.87 10.23 29.70
N ALA A 271 -12.32 10.93 30.69
CA ALA A 271 -12.64 10.74 32.11
C ALA A 271 -14.15 10.93 32.39
N LYS A 272 -14.75 11.98 31.82
CA LYS A 272 -16.20 12.23 31.92
C LYS A 272 -17.03 11.12 31.26
N SER A 273 -16.63 10.61 30.10
CA SER A 273 -17.35 9.55 29.38
C SER A 273 -17.29 8.20 30.11
N HIS A 274 -16.26 7.97 30.92
CA HIS A 274 -16.11 6.81 31.80
C HIS A 274 -16.93 6.93 33.11
N ALA A 275 -17.23 8.15 33.55
CA ALA A 275 -17.96 8.45 34.76
C ALA A 275 -19.47 8.67 34.53
N SER A 276 -20.13 7.74 33.82
CA SER A 276 -21.53 7.82 33.39
C SER A 276 -22.58 7.96 34.52
N ASN A 277 -22.17 7.92 35.79
CA ASN A 277 -23.03 8.08 36.98
C ASN A 277 -22.62 9.31 37.81
N SER A 278 -23.61 10.07 38.29
CA SER A 278 -23.38 11.30 39.09
C SER A 278 -22.55 11.08 40.36
N PHE A 279 -22.49 9.86 40.90
CA PHE A 279 -21.69 9.50 42.07
C PHE A 279 -20.17 9.49 41.81
N ARG A 280 -19.72 9.46 40.55
CA ARG A 280 -18.30 9.47 40.18
C ARG A 280 -17.74 10.86 39.87
N LYS A 281 -18.56 11.92 39.96
CA LYS A 281 -18.12 13.31 39.71
C LYS A 281 -16.92 13.74 40.55
N PRO A 282 -16.87 13.48 41.88
CA PRO A 282 -15.71 13.85 42.69
C PRO A 282 -14.42 13.13 42.27
N ALA A 283 -14.53 11.89 41.78
CA ALA A 283 -13.39 11.13 41.28
C ALA A 283 -12.84 11.72 39.97
N VAL A 284 -13.71 12.18 39.06
CA VAL A 284 -13.29 12.86 37.82
C VAL A 284 -12.63 14.20 38.12
N GLU A 285 -13.14 14.96 39.10
CA GLU A 285 -12.53 16.21 39.52
C GLU A 285 -11.13 15.99 40.10
N ALA A 286 -10.94 14.97 40.93
CA ALA A 286 -9.62 14.59 41.43
C ALA A 286 -8.65 14.17 40.30
N GLN A 287 -9.13 13.38 39.33
CA GLN A 287 -8.34 13.02 38.14
C GLN A 287 -7.88 14.27 37.36
N LEU A 288 -8.80 15.21 37.14
CA LEU A 288 -8.48 16.46 36.43
C LEU A 288 -7.49 17.32 37.21
N GLN A 289 -7.61 17.40 38.54
CA GLN A 289 -6.67 18.17 39.36
C GLN A 289 -5.24 17.62 39.31
N VAL A 290 -5.09 16.29 39.40
CA VAL A 290 -3.77 15.64 39.28
C VAL A 290 -3.18 15.87 37.89
N PHE A 291 -3.99 15.73 36.84
CA PHE A 291 -3.55 15.94 35.47
C PHE A 291 -3.18 17.40 35.18
N ASP A 292 -4.00 18.35 35.64
CA ASP A 292 -3.77 19.79 35.47
C ASP A 292 -2.49 20.21 36.22
N SER A 293 -2.25 19.70 37.44
CA SER A 293 -1.02 19.94 38.21
C SER A 293 0.24 19.47 37.48
N LEU A 294 0.16 18.35 36.77
CA LEU A 294 1.26 17.85 35.94
C LEU A 294 1.51 18.76 34.73
N LEU A 295 0.45 19.23 34.06
CA LEU A 295 0.60 20.17 32.94
C LEU A 295 1.19 21.51 33.40
N GLU A 296 0.85 21.98 34.59
CA GLU A 296 1.49 23.16 35.20
C GLU A 296 3.00 22.98 35.39
N GLU A 297 3.47 21.77 35.74
CA GLU A 297 4.91 21.45 35.78
C GLU A 297 5.57 21.55 34.39
N LEU A 298 4.84 21.19 33.32
CA LEU A 298 5.31 21.29 31.93
C LEU A 298 5.27 22.73 31.37
N TYR A 299 4.38 23.60 31.88
CA TYR A 299 4.33 25.00 31.45
C TYR A 299 5.47 25.86 32.04
N LYS A 300 6.05 25.47 33.17
CA LYS A 300 7.18 26.18 33.81
C LYS A 300 8.45 26.14 32.96
N GLU A 301 9.27 27.19 32.97
CA GLU A 301 10.52 27.25 32.17
C GLU A 301 11.55 26.19 32.57
N SER A 302 11.68 25.91 33.86
CA SER A 302 12.55 24.85 34.37
C SER A 302 11.90 24.16 35.57
N THR A 303 11.98 22.84 35.59
CA THR A 303 11.54 22.00 36.70
C THR A 303 12.47 20.82 36.83
N SER A 304 12.74 20.40 38.07
CA SER A 304 13.49 19.18 38.34
C SER A 304 12.84 18.48 39.52
N LYS A 305 12.50 17.22 39.36
CA LYS A 305 11.76 16.44 40.36
C LYS A 305 12.23 14.99 40.34
N ILE A 306 12.40 14.43 41.53
CA ILE A 306 12.55 13.00 41.75
C ILE A 306 11.17 12.44 42.10
N THR A 307 10.79 11.32 41.49
CA THR A 307 9.44 10.78 41.60
C THR A 307 9.41 9.26 41.50
N ASN A 308 8.23 8.68 41.75
CA ASN A 308 7.97 7.26 41.66
C ASN A 308 7.71 6.81 40.21
N PHE A 309 7.65 5.48 40.02
CA PHE A 309 7.41 4.89 38.71
C PHE A 309 6.07 5.30 38.09
N ASN A 310 5.01 5.41 38.90
CA ASN A 310 3.66 5.78 38.40
C ASN A 310 3.65 7.18 37.76
N THR A 311 4.33 8.14 38.39
CA THR A 311 4.50 9.50 37.84
C THR A 311 5.38 9.48 36.60
N TYR A 312 6.48 8.71 36.61
CA TYR A 312 7.32 8.53 35.42
C TYR A 312 6.53 7.97 34.24
N ALA A 313 5.74 6.91 34.46
CA ALA A 313 4.91 6.29 33.43
C ALA A 313 3.82 7.24 32.90
N LEU A 314 3.24 8.08 33.77
CA LEU A 314 2.30 9.12 33.37
C LEU A 314 2.96 10.13 32.41
N TYR A 315 4.15 10.64 32.75
CA TYR A 315 4.93 11.52 31.88
C TYR A 315 5.31 10.83 30.56
N TYR A 316 5.74 9.57 30.60
CA TYR A 316 6.08 8.79 29.41
C TYR A 316 4.91 8.72 28.43
N TYR A 317 3.71 8.33 28.89
CA TYR A 317 2.54 8.21 28.02
C TYR A 317 2.06 9.57 27.48
N LEU A 318 2.10 10.61 28.32
CA LEU A 318 1.73 11.97 27.93
C LEU A 318 2.65 12.51 26.85
N LEU A 319 3.97 12.45 27.07
CA LEU A 319 4.97 12.98 26.15
C LEU A 319 4.99 12.18 24.84
N MET A 320 4.82 10.86 24.91
CA MET A 320 4.64 10.03 23.72
C MET A 320 3.40 10.44 22.91
N LEU A 321 2.27 10.74 23.56
CA LEU A 321 1.07 11.22 22.87
C LEU A 321 1.29 12.60 22.23
N TYR A 322 1.94 13.50 22.97
CA TYR A 322 2.33 14.83 22.49
C TYR A 322 3.18 14.73 21.22
N THR A 323 4.26 13.94 21.24
CA THR A 323 5.16 13.82 20.09
C THR A 323 4.45 13.29 18.85
N ARG A 324 3.53 12.33 19.00
CA ARG A 324 2.79 11.76 17.86
C ARG A 324 1.81 12.73 17.23
N LEU A 325 1.10 13.50 18.06
CA LEU A 325 0.22 14.56 17.56
C LEU A 325 1.02 15.68 16.90
N GLU A 326 2.20 16.01 17.44
CA GLU A 326 3.08 17.03 16.89
C GLU A 326 3.68 16.59 15.54
N GLU A 327 4.08 15.31 15.42
CA GLU A 327 4.52 14.73 14.14
C GLU A 327 3.47 14.89 13.05
N ILE A 328 2.19 14.70 13.36
CA ILE A 328 1.10 14.87 12.39
C ILE A 328 0.85 16.34 12.07
N LYS A 329 0.87 17.23 13.08
CA LYS A 329 0.76 18.69 12.86
C LYS A 329 1.86 19.19 11.92
N LYS A 330 3.05 18.59 11.98
CA LYS A 330 4.21 18.92 11.13
C LYS A 330 4.08 18.44 9.68
N LEU A 331 3.16 17.53 9.34
CA LEU A 331 3.03 16.99 7.98
C LEU A 331 2.57 18.03 6.94
N LYS A 332 2.01 19.18 7.33
CA LYS A 332 1.55 20.27 6.44
C LYS A 332 0.83 19.75 5.19
N LEU A 333 -0.21 18.95 5.44
CA LEU A 333 -0.92 18.24 4.39
C LEU A 333 -1.81 19.19 3.60
N GLU A 334 -1.87 18.98 2.27
CA GLU A 334 -2.72 19.76 1.38
C GLU A 334 -4.21 19.51 1.67
N PRO A 335 -5.08 20.52 1.44
CA PRO A 335 -6.54 20.36 1.52
C PRO A 335 -7.06 19.21 0.66
N ILE A 336 -8.11 18.54 1.14
CA ILE A 336 -8.79 17.50 0.36
C ILE A 336 -10.18 17.99 -0.02
N SER A 337 -10.54 17.81 -1.29
CA SER A 337 -11.90 17.99 -1.78
C SER A 337 -12.39 16.74 -2.51
N SER A 338 -13.71 16.56 -2.52
CA SER A 338 -14.36 15.59 -3.40
C SER A 338 -14.07 15.91 -4.86
N ASN A 339 -13.91 14.88 -5.70
CA ASN A 339 -13.74 15.08 -7.12
C ASN A 339 -15.05 15.65 -7.73
N PRO A 340 -15.02 16.80 -8.42
CA PRO A 340 -16.23 17.41 -8.97
C PRO A 340 -16.99 16.49 -9.93
N VAL A 341 -16.28 15.61 -10.65
CA VAL A 341 -16.88 14.63 -11.56
C VAL A 341 -17.68 13.57 -10.78
N THR A 342 -17.14 13.06 -9.66
CA THR A 342 -17.83 12.02 -8.88
C THR A 342 -19.08 12.58 -8.18
N VAL A 343 -19.01 13.82 -7.71
CA VAL A 343 -20.17 14.56 -7.16
C VAL A 343 -21.23 14.77 -8.24
N SER A 344 -20.85 15.18 -9.45
CA SER A 344 -21.80 15.43 -10.55
C SER A 344 -22.61 14.18 -10.96
N ILE A 345 -22.05 12.99 -10.75
CA ILE A 345 -22.70 11.71 -11.07
C ILE A 345 -23.40 11.11 -9.83
N SER A 346 -23.45 11.85 -8.71
CA SER A 346 -24.01 11.40 -7.42
C SER A 346 -23.35 10.13 -6.87
N LEU A 347 -22.07 9.91 -7.20
CA LEU A 347 -21.29 8.78 -6.70
C LEU A 347 -20.68 9.06 -5.31
N GLN A 348 -20.49 10.33 -4.97
CA GLN A 348 -19.89 10.77 -3.73
C GLN A 348 -20.53 12.07 -3.26
N GLU A 349 -20.68 12.24 -1.95
CA GLU A 349 -21.11 13.51 -1.36
C GLU A 349 -20.01 14.56 -1.51
N GLU A 350 -20.43 15.81 -1.72
CA GLU A 350 -19.51 16.94 -1.79
C GLU A 350 -18.90 17.20 -0.41
N TYR A 351 -17.57 17.27 -0.35
CA TYR A 351 -16.87 17.68 0.87
C TYR A 351 -15.62 18.49 0.51
N HIS A 352 -15.30 19.41 1.41
CA HIS A 352 -14.09 20.20 1.35
C HIS A 352 -13.50 20.32 2.75
N ILE A 353 -12.27 19.86 2.91
CA ILE A 353 -11.54 19.86 4.18
C ILE A 353 -10.26 20.65 3.96
N GLU A 354 -10.24 21.89 4.47
CA GLU A 354 -9.06 22.75 4.47
C GLU A 354 -8.04 22.29 5.50
N ASP A 355 -8.45 22.14 6.76
CA ASP A 355 -7.58 21.72 7.85
C ASP A 355 -7.80 20.25 8.21
N ARG A 356 -6.98 19.39 7.61
CA ARG A 356 -6.97 17.94 7.90
C ARG A 356 -6.58 17.62 9.33
N TYR A 357 -5.76 18.45 9.97
CA TYR A 357 -5.33 18.23 11.35
C TYR A 357 -6.48 18.50 12.32
N ALA A 358 -7.25 19.58 12.11
CA ALA A 358 -8.44 19.87 12.89
C ALA A 358 -9.47 18.73 12.84
N GLU A 359 -9.68 18.10 11.68
CA GLU A 359 -10.55 16.93 11.55
C GLU A 359 -10.06 15.72 12.36
N ILE A 360 -8.74 15.50 12.44
CA ILE A 360 -8.17 14.45 13.29
C ILE A 360 -8.42 14.75 14.77
N LEU A 361 -8.26 16.01 15.21
CA LEU A 361 -8.53 16.41 16.59
C LEU A 361 -10.01 16.22 16.95
N LYS A 362 -10.93 16.59 16.05
CA LYS A 362 -12.36 16.36 16.23
C LYS A 362 -12.69 14.87 16.32
N ALA A 363 -12.14 14.06 15.42
CA ALA A 363 -12.32 12.60 15.47
C ALA A 363 -11.74 11.99 16.76
N ALA A 364 -10.64 12.54 17.28
CA ALA A 364 -10.07 12.11 18.56
C ALA A 364 -11.01 12.42 19.73
N GLU A 365 -11.66 13.58 19.73
CA GLU A 365 -12.68 13.95 20.73
C GLU A 365 -13.91 13.03 20.65
N GLU A 366 -14.40 12.74 19.45
CA GLU A 366 -15.51 11.80 19.20
C GLU A 366 -15.15 10.36 19.62
N LEU A 367 -13.87 9.96 19.50
CA LEU A 367 -13.39 8.68 20.01
C LEU A 367 -13.39 8.65 21.55
N MET A 368 -13.05 9.77 22.21
CA MET A 368 -13.04 9.87 23.67
C MET A 368 -14.44 9.91 24.28
N ASN A 369 -15.41 10.52 23.59
CA ASN A 369 -16.80 10.62 24.04
C ASN A 369 -17.65 9.38 23.69
N LYS A 370 -17.06 8.38 23.02
CA LYS A 370 -17.70 7.12 22.56
C LYS A 370 -18.71 7.27 21.42
N GLN A 371 -18.68 8.38 20.68
CA GLN A 371 -19.47 8.55 19.44
C GLN A 371 -18.80 7.88 18.23
N LEU A 372 -17.48 7.71 18.29
CA LEU A 372 -16.67 7.05 17.27
C LEU A 372 -16.00 5.79 17.85
N ASP A 373 -15.96 4.71 17.08
CA ASP A 373 -15.22 3.50 17.40
C ASP A 373 -13.77 3.57 16.90
N ALA A 374 -12.93 2.67 17.41
CA ALA A 374 -11.50 2.71 17.13
C ALA A 374 -11.18 2.45 15.66
N ASP A 375 -11.91 1.55 14.99
CA ASP A 375 -11.60 1.19 13.61
C ASP A 375 -11.97 2.33 12.65
N ARG A 376 -13.11 3.02 12.86
CA ARG A 376 -13.42 4.25 12.11
C ARG A 376 -12.46 5.38 12.38
N PHE A 377 -12.02 5.58 13.63
CA PHE A 377 -10.98 6.57 13.93
C PHE A 377 -9.69 6.31 13.17
N GLU A 378 -9.25 5.05 13.11
CA GLU A 378 -8.07 4.66 12.33
C GLU A 378 -8.25 4.96 10.84
N GLU A 379 -9.44 4.74 10.30
CA GLU A 379 -9.77 5.03 8.92
C GLU A 379 -9.74 6.54 8.61
N ILE A 380 -10.28 7.36 9.52
CA ILE A 380 -10.16 8.82 9.45
C ILE A 380 -8.69 9.24 9.51
N VAL A 381 -7.92 8.76 10.47
CA VAL A 381 -6.49 9.10 10.58
C VAL A 381 -5.74 8.70 9.32
N ARG A 382 -5.98 7.50 8.79
CA ARG A 382 -5.35 7.01 7.56
C ARG A 382 -5.66 7.91 6.37
N ARG A 383 -6.93 8.29 6.18
CA ARG A 383 -7.37 9.21 5.12
C ARG A 383 -6.83 10.62 5.31
N MET A 384 -6.87 11.15 6.53
CA MET A 384 -6.45 12.53 6.83
C MET A 384 -4.93 12.71 6.90
N THR A 385 -4.15 11.62 6.88
CA THR A 385 -2.67 11.68 6.94
C THR A 385 -1.95 11.02 5.77
N ASP A 386 -2.68 10.64 4.72
CA ASP A 386 -2.12 9.86 3.59
C ASP A 386 -1.37 8.61 4.07
N SER A 387 -1.95 7.91 5.06
CA SER A 387 -1.40 6.73 5.74
C SER A 387 -0.14 6.94 6.58
N MET A 388 0.29 8.19 6.82
CA MET A 388 1.47 8.49 7.63
C MET A 388 1.19 8.59 9.15
N GLY A 389 -0.07 8.74 9.55
CA GLY A 389 -0.53 8.91 10.94
C GLY A 389 -0.71 7.62 11.74
N TYR A 390 -0.15 6.50 11.29
CA TYR A 390 -0.37 5.17 11.89
C TYR A 390 0.00 5.06 13.38
N LYS A 391 0.87 5.95 13.88
CA LYS A 391 1.22 6.02 15.31
C LYS A 391 0.04 6.46 16.20
N LEU A 392 -1.06 6.97 15.66
CA LEU A 392 -2.25 7.28 16.44
C LEU A 392 -3.27 6.14 16.49
N TYR A 393 -3.06 4.99 15.85
CA TYR A 393 -4.11 3.95 15.81
C TYR A 393 -4.55 3.45 17.20
N ASN A 394 -3.64 3.39 18.18
CA ASN A 394 -4.01 3.07 19.57
C ASN A 394 -4.26 4.32 20.45
N PHE A 395 -4.64 5.47 19.88
CA PHE A 395 -4.85 6.74 20.60
C PHE A 395 -5.65 6.58 21.91
N LYS A 396 -6.84 5.95 21.83
CA LYS A 396 -7.69 5.68 23.00
C LYS A 396 -7.02 4.81 24.07
N LYS A 397 -6.15 3.87 23.68
CA LYS A 397 -5.41 3.06 24.65
C LYS A 397 -4.35 3.89 25.37
N ILE A 398 -3.68 4.81 24.68
CA ILE A 398 -2.71 5.72 25.29
C ILE A 398 -3.41 6.60 26.33
N VAL A 399 -4.55 7.20 25.98
CA VAL A 399 -5.36 8.00 26.93
C VAL A 399 -5.85 7.14 28.11
N SER A 400 -6.27 5.89 27.86
CA SER A 400 -6.63 4.98 28.95
C SER A 400 -5.44 4.61 29.86
N LYS A 401 -4.21 4.53 29.32
CA LYS A 401 -3.00 4.31 30.13
C LYS A 401 -2.69 5.51 31.00
N ILE A 402 -2.84 6.73 30.47
CA ILE A 402 -2.75 7.99 31.22
C ILE A 402 -3.78 7.97 32.37
N GLU A 403 -5.05 7.69 32.10
CA GLU A 403 -6.11 7.60 33.13
C GLU A 403 -5.77 6.61 34.24
N ARG A 404 -5.26 5.42 33.88
CA ARG A 404 -4.85 4.42 34.87
C ARG A 404 -3.74 4.94 35.77
N GLN A 405 -2.72 5.61 35.22
CA GLN A 405 -1.64 6.16 36.05
C GLN A 405 -2.13 7.30 36.94
N VAL A 406 -3.02 8.16 36.44
CA VAL A 406 -3.66 9.19 37.27
C VAL A 406 -4.43 8.56 38.44
N ASN A 407 -5.20 7.49 38.19
CA ASN A 407 -5.90 6.77 39.26
C ASN A 407 -4.95 6.15 40.29
N SER A 408 -3.86 5.52 39.83
CA SER A 408 -2.85 4.96 40.74
C SER A 408 -2.16 6.03 41.60
N LEU A 409 -2.01 7.26 41.11
CA LEU A 409 -1.50 8.38 41.90
C LEU A 409 -2.52 8.89 42.93
N ILE A 410 -3.80 8.88 42.59
CA ILE A 410 -4.87 9.23 43.55
C ILE A 410 -4.96 8.18 44.66
N GLU A 411 -4.96 6.89 44.29
CA GLU A 411 -5.00 5.77 45.24
C GLU A 411 -3.76 5.75 46.15
N GLY A 412 -2.56 5.95 45.59
CA GLY A 412 -1.32 6.03 46.35
C GLY A 412 -1.24 7.21 47.32
N ASN A 413 -1.90 8.34 47.02
CA ASN A 413 -2.01 9.46 47.96
C ASN A 413 -2.98 9.16 49.13
N THR A 414 -3.85 8.15 49.00
CA THR A 414 -4.76 7.68 50.06
C THR A 414 -4.15 6.58 50.94
N GLU A 415 -3.07 5.93 50.52
CA GLU A 415 -2.43 4.80 51.20
C GLU A 415 -1.02 5.13 51.75
N GLU A 416 -0.82 6.32 52.33
CA GLU A 416 0.38 6.59 53.15
C GLU A 416 0.28 5.89 54.53
N VAL A 417 0.21 4.55 54.56
CA VAL A 417 0.51 3.75 55.75
C VAL A 417 1.10 2.40 55.31
N GLN A 418 2.39 2.22 55.66
CA GLN A 418 3.12 0.95 55.83
C GLN A 418 3.36 0.09 54.58
N ASP A 419 4.60 0.06 54.08
CA ASP A 419 5.47 -1.11 54.28
C ASP A 419 6.89 -0.91 53.71
N GLU A 420 7.78 -1.71 54.30
CA GLU A 420 9.23 -1.68 54.33
C GLU A 420 9.91 -2.33 53.11
N GLU A 421 11.19 -2.00 52.92
CA GLU A 421 12.25 -2.84 52.32
C GLU A 421 12.03 -3.45 50.91
N GLY A 422 11.87 -2.59 49.91
CA GLY A 422 12.28 -2.88 48.53
C GLY A 422 13.01 -1.67 47.96
N GLU A 423 14.12 -1.85 47.24
CA GLU A 423 14.82 -0.77 46.51
C GLU A 423 13.83 0.01 45.64
N GLN A 424 13.30 1.12 46.16
CA GLN A 424 12.42 2.00 45.40
C GLN A 424 13.28 2.75 44.40
N ALA A 425 13.32 2.23 43.17
CA ALA A 425 13.94 2.92 42.06
C ALA A 425 13.33 4.32 41.92
N ASN A 426 14.18 5.33 42.02
CA ASN A 426 13.80 6.72 41.87
C ASN A 426 13.91 7.14 40.41
N TYR A 427 12.99 7.99 39.96
CA TYR A 427 12.96 8.51 38.59
C TYR A 427 13.15 10.02 38.61
N SER A 428 13.97 10.55 37.69
CA SER A 428 14.17 11.99 37.55
C SER A 428 13.45 12.51 36.32
N ILE A 429 12.74 13.62 36.50
CA ILE A 429 12.07 14.38 35.45
C ILE A 429 12.68 15.78 35.50
N VAL A 430 13.31 16.18 34.41
CA VAL A 430 13.99 17.47 34.30
C VAL A 430 13.49 18.19 33.05
N LYS A 431 12.93 19.37 33.23
CA LYS A 431 12.61 20.31 32.16
C LYS A 431 13.62 21.44 32.13
N ALA A 432 14.21 21.66 30.97
CA ALA A 432 15.10 22.79 30.70
C ALA A 432 14.64 23.49 29.41
N GLY A 433 13.95 24.62 29.55
CA GLY A 433 13.36 25.33 28.42
C GLY A 433 12.23 24.53 27.77
N SER A 434 12.40 24.13 26.51
CA SER A 434 11.45 23.26 25.79
C SER A 434 11.73 21.77 25.97
N ILE A 435 12.93 21.39 26.43
CA ILE A 435 13.33 19.98 26.49
C ILE A 435 12.90 19.40 27.84
N VAL A 436 12.18 18.28 27.80
CA VAL A 436 11.81 17.47 28.96
C VAL A 436 12.55 16.15 28.86
N THR A 437 13.42 15.88 29.84
CA THR A 437 14.17 14.64 29.94
C THR A 437 13.64 13.81 31.11
N ILE A 438 13.32 12.55 30.84
CA ILE A 438 12.90 11.58 31.85
C ILE A 438 13.89 10.41 31.86
N ARG A 439 14.35 10.00 33.05
CA ARG A 439 15.28 8.88 33.21
C ARG A 439 15.15 8.21 34.57
N ARG A 440 15.48 6.93 34.64
CA ARG A 440 15.72 6.23 35.91
C ARG A 440 17.01 6.77 36.56
N VAL A 441 16.99 6.90 37.89
CA VAL A 441 18.17 7.23 38.69
C VAL A 441 18.71 5.93 39.26
N GLU A 442 19.96 5.59 38.93
CA GLU A 442 20.66 4.46 39.56
C GLU A 442 21.25 4.92 40.91
N ASP A 443 21.32 4.02 41.89
CA ASP A 443 21.70 4.33 43.29
C ASP A 443 23.09 4.99 43.42
N SER A 444 23.96 4.85 42.43
CA SER A 444 25.29 5.48 42.36
C SER A 444 25.28 6.98 42.05
N ALA A 445 24.14 7.56 41.63
CA ALA A 445 24.01 8.98 41.28
C ALA A 445 23.36 9.84 42.38
N ILE A 446 22.98 9.23 43.51
CA ILE A 446 22.30 9.93 44.61
C ILE A 446 23.25 10.91 45.33
N GLU A 447 24.57 10.67 45.31
CA GLU A 447 25.57 11.53 45.97
C GLU A 447 25.87 12.85 45.22
N GLU A 448 25.72 12.90 43.89
CA GLU A 448 26.02 14.11 43.09
C GLU A 448 24.90 15.16 43.07
N VAL A 449 23.64 14.76 43.29
CA VAL A 449 22.52 15.72 43.30
C VAL A 449 22.42 16.43 44.66
N SER A 450 22.82 15.76 45.75
CA SER A 450 22.90 16.38 47.09
C SER A 450 24.02 17.40 47.24
N THR A 451 25.07 17.34 46.41
CA THR A 451 26.22 18.26 46.50
C THR A 451 26.03 19.58 45.75
N ASN A 452 25.02 19.70 44.87
CA ASN A 452 24.66 20.97 44.22
C ASN A 452 23.63 21.82 45.00
N LYS A 453 23.29 21.41 46.23
CA LYS A 453 22.64 22.27 47.23
C LYS A 453 23.61 22.57 48.36
N ASN A 454 24.62 23.40 48.09
CA ASN A 454 25.30 24.21 49.10
C ASN A 454 25.75 25.53 48.49
#